data_AF-J4J3C2-F1
#
_entry.id   AF-J4J3C2-F1
#
_cell.length_a   1.000
_cell.length_b   1.000
_cell.length_c   1.000
_cell.angle_alpha   90.00
_cell.angle_beta   90.00
_cell.angle_gamma   90.00
#
_symmetry.space_group_name_H-M   'P 1'
#
loop_
_entity.id
_entity.type
_entity.pdbx_description
1 polymer ?
#
loop_
_entity_poly.entity_id
_entity_poly.type
_entity_poly.pdbx_seq_one_letter_code
_entity_poly.pdbx_strand_id
1 'polypeptide(L)'
;TARDILTDKAIENAMVIHAAFGGSTNLLLHLPAIAHAAGCHIPDVRDWSRINKEVPRLVSVLPIGPVNYPTVFAFMAGGVPEVMLHLRRLGLLHEDALTVTGATLGENLDWWEHSERRAILRKRLEEVDGLSPDEVIFTPDEARRRGIGSTVTFPTGNIAPEGSVVKSTAIDPSVIDADKVFRHTGKVKTFTSEKAAIAALKEHGRIVAGDIMIVMGGGPKGTGMEETYQLTSALKHLPFGKHVSLITDARFSGVSTGACFGHVGPEALAGGPIGKLRDGDVVEIVVDTEKLEGSLNFIGTEEEPLSYEEGARVLASRSMQEGVEPDADLPDDTRLWAALQEVSGGTWRGNVYDVERILA
;
A
#
# COMPACT_ATOMS: atom_id res chain seq x y z
N THR A 1 -28.46 -8.70 10.66
CA THR A 1 -27.37 -8.44 11.62
C THR A 1 -26.12 -7.99 10.86
N ALA A 2 -25.08 -7.50 11.54
CA ALA A 2 -23.84 -7.10 10.86
C ALA A 2 -23.18 -8.25 10.09
N ARG A 3 -23.25 -9.49 10.60
CA ARG A 3 -22.70 -10.69 9.95
C ARG A 3 -23.45 -11.11 8.68
N ASP A 4 -24.69 -10.67 8.53
CA ASP A 4 -25.46 -10.92 7.28
C ASP A 4 -25.03 -9.97 6.16
N ILE A 5 -24.34 -8.87 6.49
CA ILE A 5 -23.84 -7.86 5.56
C ILE A 5 -22.34 -8.05 5.32
N LEU A 6 -21.56 -8.21 6.39
CA LEU A 6 -20.13 -8.48 6.35
C LEU A 6 -19.89 -9.96 6.04
N THR A 7 -19.73 -10.25 4.76
CA THR A 7 -19.47 -11.58 4.19
C THR A 7 -18.19 -11.54 3.35
N ASP A 8 -17.63 -12.69 2.98
CA ASP A 8 -16.45 -12.74 2.09
C ASP A 8 -16.68 -11.95 0.79
N LYS A 9 -17.90 -12.00 0.24
CA LYS A 9 -18.31 -11.22 -0.94
C LYS A 9 -18.24 -9.71 -0.69
N ALA A 10 -18.68 -9.26 0.49
CA ALA A 10 -18.62 -7.85 0.85
C ALA A 10 -17.18 -7.38 1.09
N ILE A 11 -16.33 -8.23 1.67
CA ILE A 11 -14.90 -7.97 1.83
C ILE A 11 -14.23 -7.86 0.46
N GLU A 12 -14.47 -8.78 -0.46
CA GLU A 12 -13.91 -8.72 -1.81
C GLU A 12 -14.41 -7.49 -2.59
N ASN A 13 -15.70 -7.15 -2.50
CA ASN A 13 -16.23 -5.89 -3.05
C ASN A 13 -15.48 -4.67 -2.50
N ALA A 14 -15.17 -4.64 -1.20
CA ALA A 14 -14.42 -3.54 -0.59
C ALA A 14 -12.99 -3.44 -1.16
N MET A 15 -12.33 -4.58 -1.43
CA MET A 15 -11.02 -4.61 -2.09
C MET A 15 -11.10 -4.08 -3.53
N VAL A 16 -12.12 -4.48 -4.28
CA VAL A 16 -12.34 -4.02 -5.66
C VAL A 16 -12.57 -2.50 -5.69
N ILE A 17 -13.42 -1.97 -4.82
CA ILE A 17 -13.68 -0.53 -4.74
C ILE A 17 -12.41 0.23 -4.35
N HIS A 18 -11.63 -0.30 -3.40
CA HIS A 18 -10.35 0.28 -2.99
C HIS A 18 -9.37 0.43 -4.16
N ALA A 19 -9.20 -0.62 -4.96
CA ALA A 19 -8.33 -0.62 -6.13
C ALA A 19 -8.83 0.40 -7.18
N ALA A 20 -10.13 0.45 -7.43
CA ALA A 20 -10.73 1.39 -8.38
C ALA A 20 -10.55 2.87 -8.00
N PHE A 21 -10.50 3.17 -6.71
CA PHE A 21 -10.24 4.52 -6.21
C PHE A 21 -8.75 4.87 -6.10
N GLY A 22 -7.86 3.87 -6.05
CA GLY A 22 -6.48 4.08 -5.61
C GLY A 22 -6.43 4.48 -4.13
N GLY A 23 -7.14 3.73 -3.29
CA GLY A 23 -7.29 4.05 -1.87
C GLY A 23 -5.99 4.07 -1.06
N SER A 24 -6.11 4.46 0.22
CA SER A 24 -4.98 4.42 1.16
C SER A 24 -4.47 2.99 1.36
N THR A 25 -3.16 2.82 1.48
CA THR A 25 -2.53 1.54 1.85
C THR A 25 -2.89 1.10 3.27
N ASN A 26 -3.41 1.99 4.13
CA ASN A 26 -3.88 1.61 5.47
C ASN A 26 -5.08 0.65 5.45
N LEU A 27 -5.88 0.63 4.37
CA LEU A 27 -6.98 -0.33 4.24
C LEU A 27 -6.46 -1.79 4.17
N LEU A 28 -5.20 -1.98 3.78
CA LEU A 28 -4.52 -3.27 3.83
C LEU A 28 -4.37 -3.81 5.27
N LEU A 29 -4.49 -2.95 6.28
CA LEU A 29 -4.51 -3.35 7.69
C LEU A 29 -5.95 -3.47 8.20
N HIS A 30 -6.78 -2.46 7.89
CA HIS A 30 -8.13 -2.38 8.44
C HIS A 30 -9.07 -3.46 7.89
N LEU A 31 -9.00 -3.78 6.59
CA LEU A 31 -9.92 -4.73 6.00
C LEU A 31 -9.67 -6.18 6.48
N PRO A 32 -8.41 -6.66 6.59
CA PRO A 32 -8.12 -7.90 7.30
C PRO A 32 -8.63 -7.93 8.75
N ALA A 33 -8.51 -6.82 9.50
CA ALA A 33 -9.03 -6.73 10.86
C ALA A 33 -10.57 -6.82 10.92
N ILE A 34 -11.26 -6.15 10.00
CA ILE A 34 -12.73 -6.24 9.86
C ILE A 34 -13.15 -7.66 9.48
N ALA A 35 -12.45 -8.29 8.53
CA ALA A 35 -12.72 -9.66 8.11
C ALA A 35 -12.57 -10.64 9.28
N HIS A 36 -11.49 -10.52 10.06
CA HIS A 36 -11.29 -11.31 11.27
C HIS A 36 -12.44 -11.13 12.27
N ALA A 37 -12.83 -9.89 12.58
CA ALA A 37 -13.93 -9.61 13.51
C ALA A 37 -15.30 -10.13 13.02
N ALA A 38 -15.51 -10.17 11.70
CA ALA A 38 -16.70 -10.74 11.08
C ALA A 38 -16.67 -12.27 10.97
N GLY A 39 -15.52 -12.91 11.21
CA GLY A 39 -15.31 -14.34 10.97
C GLY A 39 -15.23 -14.72 9.48
N CYS A 40 -14.85 -13.77 8.64
CA CYS A 40 -14.61 -13.94 7.20
C CYS A 40 -13.16 -14.37 6.92
N HIS A 41 -12.89 -14.77 5.69
CA HIS A 41 -11.52 -14.97 5.19
C HIS A 41 -10.73 -13.65 5.31
N ILE A 42 -9.55 -13.74 5.94
CA ILE A 42 -8.66 -12.59 6.15
C ILE A 42 -7.81 -12.45 4.87
N PRO A 43 -7.97 -11.36 4.09
CA PRO A 43 -7.20 -11.19 2.86
C PRO A 43 -5.71 -11.05 3.14
N ASP A 44 -4.89 -11.75 2.37
CA ASP A 44 -3.42 -11.64 2.43
C ASP A 44 -2.84 -10.89 1.22
N VAL A 45 -1.52 -10.76 1.15
CA VAL A 45 -0.81 -10.06 0.07
C VAL A 45 -1.17 -10.59 -1.33
N ARG A 46 -1.48 -11.89 -1.46
CA ARG A 46 -1.83 -12.53 -2.74
C ARG A 46 -3.22 -12.13 -3.17
N ASP A 47 -4.17 -12.06 -2.23
CA ASP A 47 -5.53 -11.57 -2.50
C ASP A 47 -5.48 -10.11 -2.99
N TRP A 48 -4.70 -9.26 -2.33
CA TRP A 48 -4.51 -7.87 -2.74
C TRP A 48 -3.82 -7.72 -4.10
N SER A 49 -2.78 -8.52 -4.37
CA SER A 49 -2.09 -8.54 -5.65
C SER A 49 -3.03 -8.94 -6.79
N ARG A 50 -3.81 -10.02 -6.60
CA ARG A 50 -4.81 -10.47 -7.59
C ARG A 50 -5.82 -9.37 -7.92
N ILE A 51 -6.46 -8.79 -6.90
CA ILE A 51 -7.48 -7.76 -7.11
C ILE A 51 -6.90 -6.54 -7.82
N ASN A 52 -5.70 -6.08 -7.45
CA ASN A 52 -5.11 -4.91 -8.10
C ASN A 52 -4.72 -5.15 -9.56
N LYS A 53 -4.44 -6.40 -9.97
CA LYS A 53 -4.21 -6.78 -11.38
C LYS A 53 -5.51 -6.81 -12.19
N GLU A 54 -6.63 -7.13 -11.56
CA GLU A 54 -7.94 -7.25 -12.23
C GLU A 54 -8.68 -5.91 -12.34
N VAL A 55 -8.50 -5.02 -11.37
CA VAL A 55 -9.30 -3.81 -11.22
C VAL A 55 -8.55 -2.57 -11.72
N PRO A 56 -9.05 -1.87 -12.78
CA PRO A 56 -8.46 -0.61 -13.20
C PRO A 56 -8.79 0.50 -12.20
N ARG A 57 -7.88 1.48 -12.06
CA ARG A 57 -8.22 2.71 -11.36
C ARG A 57 -9.14 3.57 -12.24
N LEU A 58 -10.27 3.99 -11.66
CA LEU A 58 -11.30 4.77 -12.34
C LEU A 58 -11.40 6.20 -11.81
N VAL A 59 -10.75 6.55 -10.70
CA VAL A 59 -10.96 7.85 -10.04
C VAL A 59 -9.71 8.72 -10.08
N SER A 60 -9.89 10.00 -10.40
CA SER A 60 -8.82 11.01 -10.45
C SER A 60 -8.92 12.04 -9.30
N VAL A 61 -8.80 11.58 -8.05
CA VAL A 61 -8.81 12.45 -6.88
C VAL A 61 -7.45 12.55 -6.19
N LEU A 62 -7.25 13.61 -5.42
CA LEU A 62 -6.13 13.74 -4.50
C LEU A 62 -5.99 12.48 -3.62
N PRO A 63 -4.76 12.08 -3.27
CA PRO A 63 -3.49 12.75 -3.59
C PRO A 63 -2.70 12.13 -4.77
N ILE A 64 -3.28 11.13 -5.44
CA ILE A 64 -2.58 10.33 -6.45
C ILE A 64 -3.30 10.25 -7.80
N GLY A 65 -4.43 10.94 -7.94
CA GLY A 65 -5.19 11.01 -9.18
C GLY A 65 -4.40 11.72 -10.27
N PRO A 66 -4.54 11.34 -11.55
CA PRO A 66 -3.82 11.99 -12.64
C PRO A 66 -3.94 13.52 -12.66
N VAL A 67 -5.13 14.04 -12.31
CA VAL A 67 -5.41 15.49 -12.25
C VAL A 67 -5.56 16.00 -10.81
N ASN A 68 -5.58 15.12 -9.80
CA ASN A 68 -5.67 15.47 -8.39
C ASN A 68 -6.89 16.35 -8.04
N TYR A 69 -8.10 15.93 -8.43
CA TYR A 69 -9.31 16.64 -8.03
C TYR A 69 -9.61 16.49 -6.52
N PRO A 70 -10.21 17.48 -5.86
CA PRO A 70 -10.68 17.32 -4.49
C PRO A 70 -11.78 16.26 -4.40
N THR A 71 -11.86 15.55 -3.26
CA THR A 71 -12.83 14.46 -3.05
C THR A 71 -14.29 14.87 -3.27
N VAL A 72 -14.61 16.15 -3.04
CA VAL A 72 -15.96 16.68 -3.31
C VAL A 72 -16.34 16.52 -4.79
N PHE A 73 -15.39 16.60 -5.73
CA PHE A 73 -15.69 16.39 -7.15
C PHE A 73 -16.03 14.93 -7.44
N ALA A 74 -15.38 13.96 -6.77
CA ALA A 74 -15.80 12.56 -6.90
C ALA A 74 -17.21 12.34 -6.35
N PHE A 75 -17.55 12.97 -5.22
CA PHE A 75 -18.93 12.95 -4.71
C PHE A 75 -19.93 13.54 -5.71
N MET A 76 -19.61 14.70 -6.31
CA MET A 76 -20.45 15.36 -7.30
C MET A 76 -20.56 14.58 -8.62
N ALA A 77 -19.50 13.89 -9.03
CA ALA A 77 -19.48 13.03 -10.21
C ALA A 77 -20.35 11.75 -10.06
N GLY A 78 -20.85 11.49 -8.86
CA GLY A 78 -21.75 10.38 -8.54
C GLY A 78 -21.25 9.48 -7.40
N GLY A 79 -20.08 9.79 -6.83
CA GLY A 79 -19.55 9.15 -5.64
C GLY A 79 -19.18 7.67 -5.84
N VAL A 80 -19.11 6.94 -4.72
CA VAL A 80 -18.80 5.51 -4.71
C VAL A 80 -19.77 4.69 -5.57
N PRO A 81 -21.10 4.92 -5.52
CA PRO A 81 -22.04 4.16 -6.35
C PRO A 81 -21.78 4.31 -7.87
N GLU A 82 -21.31 5.46 -8.33
CA GLU A 82 -20.95 5.64 -9.76
C GLU A 82 -19.78 4.74 -10.18
N VAL A 83 -18.73 4.67 -9.35
CA VAL A 83 -17.61 3.75 -9.57
C VAL A 83 -18.10 2.31 -9.57
N MET A 84 -19.01 1.97 -8.67
CA MET A 84 -19.61 0.63 -8.59
C MET A 84 -20.44 0.29 -9.84
N LEU A 85 -21.14 1.24 -10.46
CA LEU A 85 -21.80 1.01 -11.76
C LEU A 85 -20.79 0.63 -12.85
N HIS A 86 -19.60 1.25 -12.86
CA HIS A 86 -18.55 0.88 -13.81
C HIS A 86 -17.95 -0.50 -13.51
N LEU A 87 -17.73 -0.84 -12.24
CA LEU A 87 -17.23 -2.15 -11.82
C LEU A 87 -18.24 -3.27 -12.08
N ARG A 88 -19.54 -3.00 -11.92
CA ARG A 88 -20.64 -3.89 -12.33
C ARG A 88 -20.54 -4.24 -13.82
N ARG A 89 -20.34 -3.25 -14.70
CA ARG A 89 -20.18 -3.49 -16.15
C ARG A 89 -18.96 -4.33 -16.49
N LEU A 90 -17.94 -4.35 -15.63
CA LEU A 90 -16.76 -5.20 -15.75
C LEU A 90 -16.96 -6.60 -15.15
N GLY A 91 -18.09 -6.87 -14.49
CA GLY A 91 -18.36 -8.14 -13.81
C GLY A 91 -17.52 -8.34 -12.54
N LEU A 92 -17.04 -7.26 -11.91
CA LEU A 92 -16.11 -7.30 -10.78
C LEU A 92 -16.81 -7.16 -9.41
N LEU A 93 -18.14 -7.08 -9.37
CA LEU A 93 -18.90 -6.91 -8.12
C LEU A 93 -19.77 -8.12 -7.81
N HIS A 94 -19.78 -8.51 -6.55
CA HIS A 94 -20.79 -9.40 -5.97
C HIS A 94 -22.06 -8.60 -5.69
N GLU A 95 -22.96 -8.54 -6.66
CA GLU A 95 -24.18 -7.73 -6.59
C GLU A 95 -25.23 -8.28 -5.61
N ASP A 96 -25.18 -9.58 -5.31
CA ASP A 96 -26.09 -10.24 -4.38
C ASP A 96 -25.75 -10.02 -2.91
N ALA A 97 -24.65 -9.31 -2.62
CA ALA A 97 -24.27 -8.95 -1.25
C ALA A 97 -25.35 -8.06 -0.60
N LEU A 98 -25.83 -8.46 0.59
CA LEU A 98 -26.80 -7.69 1.36
C LEU A 98 -26.18 -6.38 1.86
N THR A 99 -26.96 -5.29 1.90
CA THR A 99 -26.53 -4.02 2.49
C THR A 99 -27.42 -3.59 3.66
N VAL A 100 -27.03 -2.51 4.33
CA VAL A 100 -27.78 -1.93 5.45
C VAL A 100 -29.17 -1.41 5.07
N THR A 101 -29.47 -1.23 3.79
CA THR A 101 -30.81 -0.85 3.33
C THR A 101 -31.82 -2.00 3.41
N GLY A 102 -31.34 -3.23 3.65
CA GLY A 102 -32.13 -4.45 3.57
C GLY A 102 -32.26 -4.99 2.15
N ALA A 103 -31.76 -4.28 1.15
CA ALA A 103 -31.66 -4.71 -0.23
C ALA A 103 -30.24 -5.16 -0.58
N THR A 104 -30.12 -5.95 -1.64
CA THR A 104 -28.84 -6.34 -2.23
C THR A 104 -28.11 -5.13 -2.80
N LEU A 105 -26.79 -5.25 -3.00
CA LEU A 105 -26.01 -4.21 -3.62
C LEU A 105 -26.53 -3.89 -5.02
N GLY A 106 -26.90 -4.91 -5.79
CA GLY A 106 -27.45 -4.76 -7.13
C GLY A 106 -28.72 -3.89 -7.15
N GLU A 107 -29.68 -4.18 -6.27
CA GLU A 107 -30.92 -3.39 -6.17
C GLU A 107 -30.64 -1.92 -5.79
N ASN A 108 -29.66 -1.68 -4.91
CA ASN A 108 -29.28 -0.32 -4.54
C ASN A 108 -28.63 0.43 -5.72
N LEU A 109 -27.84 -0.26 -6.55
CA LEU A 109 -27.21 0.31 -7.73
C LEU A 109 -28.22 0.60 -8.85
N ASP A 110 -29.22 -0.28 -9.03
CA ASP A 110 -30.32 -0.05 -9.98
C ASP A 110 -31.12 1.21 -9.62
N TRP A 111 -31.39 1.40 -8.32
CA TRP A 111 -31.98 2.65 -7.84
C TRP A 111 -31.07 3.86 -8.10
N TRP A 112 -29.77 3.74 -7.80
CA TRP A 112 -28.82 4.84 -7.95
C TRP A 112 -28.70 5.32 -9.39
N GLU A 113 -28.60 4.40 -10.34
CA GLU A 113 -28.43 4.67 -11.78
C GLU A 113 -29.55 5.58 -12.33
N HIS A 114 -30.77 5.40 -11.83
CA HIS A 114 -31.96 6.15 -12.20
C HIS A 114 -32.35 7.25 -11.20
N SER A 115 -31.56 7.49 -10.16
CA SER A 115 -31.93 8.42 -9.09
C SER A 115 -31.83 9.89 -9.55
N GLU A 116 -32.80 10.70 -9.12
CA GLU A 116 -32.77 12.16 -9.33
C GLU A 116 -31.52 12.79 -8.68
N ARG A 117 -31.11 12.26 -7.52
CA ARG A 117 -29.91 12.71 -6.80
C ARG A 117 -28.65 12.58 -7.65
N ARG A 118 -28.45 11.44 -8.33
CA ARG A 118 -27.32 11.23 -9.25
C ARG A 118 -27.30 12.28 -10.36
N ALA A 119 -28.45 12.53 -10.99
CA ALA A 119 -28.58 13.49 -12.07
C ALA A 119 -28.28 14.93 -11.62
N ILE A 120 -28.83 15.36 -10.47
CA ILE A 120 -28.63 16.71 -9.93
C ILE A 120 -27.15 16.96 -9.60
N LEU A 121 -26.47 16.02 -8.94
CA LEU A 121 -25.07 16.20 -8.54
C LEU A 121 -24.16 16.30 -9.75
N ARG A 122 -24.31 15.39 -10.72
CA ARG A 122 -23.50 15.37 -11.94
C ARG A 122 -23.70 16.64 -12.77
N LYS A 123 -24.95 17.06 -12.96
CA LYS A 123 -25.30 18.30 -13.66
C LYS A 123 -24.70 19.53 -12.96
N ARG A 124 -24.75 19.57 -11.63
CA ARG A 124 -24.21 20.70 -10.87
C ARG A 124 -22.69 20.82 -11.02
N LEU A 125 -21.96 19.71 -11.11
CA LEU A 125 -20.51 19.73 -11.37
C LEU A 125 -20.20 20.39 -12.72
N GLU A 126 -20.98 20.06 -13.76
CA GLU A 126 -20.83 20.66 -15.09
C GLU A 126 -21.20 22.16 -15.09
N GLU A 127 -22.33 22.52 -14.48
CA GLU A 127 -22.85 23.90 -14.51
C GLU A 127 -22.04 24.87 -13.64
N VAL A 128 -21.55 24.43 -12.49
CA VAL A 128 -20.86 25.30 -11.51
C VAL A 128 -19.36 25.28 -11.70
N ASP A 129 -18.77 24.10 -11.91
CA ASP A 129 -17.32 23.92 -11.97
C ASP A 129 -16.80 23.76 -13.41
N GLY A 130 -17.70 23.65 -14.41
CA GLY A 130 -17.32 23.49 -15.82
C GLY A 130 -16.61 22.16 -16.11
N LEU A 131 -16.75 21.17 -15.23
CA LEU A 131 -16.02 19.91 -15.26
C LEU A 131 -16.96 18.76 -15.61
N SER A 132 -16.58 17.94 -16.59
CA SER A 132 -17.36 16.72 -16.87
C SER A 132 -17.18 15.71 -15.74
N PRO A 133 -18.25 15.10 -15.21
CA PRO A 133 -18.16 14.02 -14.23
C PRO A 133 -17.25 12.87 -14.66
N ASP A 134 -17.21 12.59 -15.97
CA ASP A 134 -16.44 11.50 -16.55
C ASP A 134 -14.93 11.81 -16.64
N GLU A 135 -14.52 13.05 -16.36
CA GLU A 135 -13.13 13.43 -16.14
C GLU A 135 -12.66 13.17 -14.70
N VAL A 136 -13.60 13.04 -13.76
CA VAL A 136 -13.31 12.74 -12.34
C VAL A 136 -13.41 11.25 -12.06
N ILE A 137 -14.48 10.62 -12.55
CA ILE A 137 -14.72 9.17 -12.50
C ILE A 137 -14.77 8.66 -13.94
N PHE A 138 -13.68 8.05 -14.39
CA PHE A 138 -13.53 7.55 -15.74
C PHE A 138 -14.40 6.33 -15.99
N THR A 139 -14.91 6.22 -17.21
CA THR A 139 -15.36 4.93 -17.73
C THR A 139 -14.15 3.97 -17.86
N PRO A 140 -14.38 2.64 -17.84
CA PRO A 140 -13.28 1.68 -18.00
C PRO A 140 -12.49 1.86 -19.31
N ASP A 141 -13.18 2.18 -20.41
CA ASP A 141 -12.54 2.43 -21.71
C ASP A 141 -11.69 3.70 -21.69
N GLU A 142 -12.16 4.74 -21.01
CA GLU A 142 -11.40 5.98 -20.86
C GLU A 142 -10.16 5.78 -19.97
N ALA A 143 -10.29 5.05 -18.86
CA ALA A 143 -9.16 4.70 -18.01
C ALA A 143 -8.09 3.92 -18.80
N ARG A 144 -8.51 2.93 -19.60
CA ARG A 144 -7.63 2.17 -20.49
C ARG A 144 -6.97 3.04 -21.55
N ARG A 145 -7.74 3.91 -22.22
CA ARG A 145 -7.23 4.84 -23.24
C ARG A 145 -6.17 5.78 -22.69
N ARG A 146 -6.33 6.21 -21.43
CA ARG A 146 -5.36 7.06 -20.72
C ARG A 146 -4.16 6.29 -20.15
N GLY A 147 -4.14 4.96 -20.25
CA GLY A 147 -3.09 4.13 -19.65
C GLY A 147 -3.09 4.21 -18.11
N ILE A 148 -4.25 4.44 -17.50
CA ILE A 148 -4.37 4.52 -16.05
C ILE A 148 -4.40 3.09 -15.49
N GLY A 149 -3.25 2.61 -15.06
CA GLY A 149 -3.11 1.35 -14.33
C GLY A 149 -3.58 1.44 -12.87
N SER A 150 -3.57 0.30 -12.18
CA SER A 150 -3.80 0.27 -10.74
C SER A 150 -2.73 1.08 -9.99
N THR A 151 -3.09 1.55 -8.81
CA THR A 151 -2.24 2.41 -7.99
C THR A 151 -1.10 1.65 -7.32
N VAL A 152 -1.35 0.42 -6.89
CA VAL A 152 -0.55 -0.26 -5.87
C VAL A 152 0.02 -1.55 -6.43
N THR A 153 1.31 -1.79 -6.17
CA THR A 153 1.97 -3.08 -6.36
C THR A 153 2.39 -3.63 -5.02
N PHE A 154 2.45 -4.96 -4.93
CA PHE A 154 2.76 -5.71 -3.71
C PHE A 154 4.05 -6.53 -3.89
N PRO A 155 5.23 -5.90 -3.82
CA PRO A 155 6.48 -6.62 -4.00
C PRO A 155 6.72 -7.65 -2.89
N THR A 156 7.32 -8.77 -3.26
CA THR A 156 7.77 -9.83 -2.34
C THR A 156 9.23 -10.17 -2.60
N GLY A 157 9.92 -10.82 -1.68
CA GLY A 157 11.31 -11.21 -1.91
C GLY A 157 12.00 -11.61 -0.64
N ASN A 158 13.31 -11.80 -0.69
CA ASN A 158 14.05 -12.24 0.49
C ASN A 158 14.11 -11.18 1.61
N ILE A 159 13.81 -9.91 1.31
CA ILE A 159 13.65 -8.84 2.31
C ILE A 159 12.24 -8.82 2.89
N ALA A 160 11.23 -9.12 2.07
CA ALA A 160 9.81 -8.98 2.38
C ALA A 160 9.03 -10.28 2.08
N PRO A 161 9.28 -11.38 2.81
CA PRO A 161 8.68 -12.67 2.50
C PRO A 161 7.18 -12.75 2.79
N GLU A 162 6.64 -11.94 3.70
CA GLU A 162 5.18 -11.82 3.91
C GLU A 162 4.54 -10.79 2.97
N GLY A 163 5.36 -9.93 2.36
CA GLY A 163 4.93 -8.88 1.46
C GLY A 163 5.43 -7.50 1.85
N SER A 164 5.28 -6.58 0.91
CA SER A 164 5.45 -5.13 1.06
C SER A 164 4.45 -4.42 0.14
N VAL A 165 4.36 -3.10 0.25
CA VAL A 165 3.49 -2.30 -0.59
C VAL A 165 4.18 -1.05 -1.12
N VAL A 166 3.99 -0.75 -2.40
CA VAL A 166 4.38 0.50 -3.04
C VAL A 166 3.21 1.07 -3.86
N LYS A 167 3.05 2.40 -3.82
CA LYS A 167 2.19 3.09 -4.79
C LYS A 167 2.95 3.26 -6.10
N SER A 168 2.86 2.30 -6.99
CA SER A 168 3.57 2.31 -8.29
C SER A 168 3.29 3.57 -9.11
N THR A 169 2.08 4.10 -9.07
CA THR A 169 1.74 5.36 -9.76
C THR A 169 2.42 6.60 -9.18
N ALA A 170 3.01 6.47 -7.99
CA ALA A 170 3.73 7.54 -7.32
C ALA A 170 5.24 7.50 -7.61
N ILE A 171 5.76 6.45 -8.26
CA ILE A 171 7.13 6.38 -8.76
C ILE A 171 7.28 7.39 -9.91
N ASP A 172 8.35 8.19 -9.87
CA ASP A 172 8.57 9.23 -10.88
C ASP A 172 8.75 8.60 -12.27
N PRO A 173 7.99 9.02 -13.30
CA PRO A 173 8.08 8.42 -14.63
C PRO A 173 9.47 8.49 -15.27
N SER A 174 10.32 9.44 -14.87
CA SER A 174 11.68 9.59 -15.40
C SER A 174 12.67 8.54 -14.89
N VAL A 175 12.29 7.74 -13.89
CA VAL A 175 13.10 6.62 -13.38
C VAL A 175 12.48 5.25 -13.70
N ILE A 176 11.41 5.22 -14.51
CA ILE A 176 10.81 3.99 -15.03
C ILE A 176 11.37 3.75 -16.43
N ASP A 177 11.83 2.52 -16.68
CA ASP A 177 12.41 2.14 -17.97
C ASP A 177 11.34 2.13 -19.08
N ALA A 178 11.79 2.08 -20.34
CA ALA A 178 10.91 2.08 -21.50
C ALA A 178 9.93 0.89 -21.52
N ASP A 179 10.30 -0.23 -20.88
CA ASP A 179 9.46 -1.42 -20.72
C ASP A 179 8.51 -1.36 -19.52
N LYS A 180 8.32 -0.16 -18.92
CA LYS A 180 7.39 0.10 -17.80
C LYS A 180 7.78 -0.56 -16.48
N VAL A 181 9.04 -0.95 -16.36
CA VAL A 181 9.59 -1.52 -15.14
C VAL A 181 10.48 -0.49 -14.46
N PHE A 182 10.25 -0.26 -13.18
CA PHE A 182 11.19 0.44 -12.31
C PHE A 182 12.24 -0.56 -11.83
N ARG A 183 13.51 -0.28 -12.12
CA ARG A 183 14.65 -1.07 -11.64
C ARG A 183 15.59 -0.18 -10.86
N HIS A 184 15.88 -0.56 -9.63
CA HIS A 184 16.83 0.15 -8.80
C HIS A 184 17.68 -0.83 -8.00
N THR A 185 18.96 -0.88 -8.35
CA THR A 185 19.97 -1.63 -7.61
C THR A 185 20.95 -0.65 -7.01
N GLY A 186 21.11 -0.68 -5.69
CA GLY A 186 21.88 0.34 -4.98
C GLY A 186 22.40 -0.14 -3.64
N LYS A 187 23.37 0.61 -3.11
CA LYS A 187 23.87 0.41 -1.75
C LYS A 187 22.83 0.86 -0.75
N VAL A 188 22.70 0.09 0.32
CA VAL A 188 21.81 0.48 1.40
C VAL A 188 22.46 1.42 2.39
N LYS A 189 21.63 2.34 2.90
CA LYS A 189 21.88 3.17 4.08
C LYS A 189 20.82 2.84 5.11
N THR A 190 21.23 2.29 6.23
CA THR A 190 20.37 1.74 7.27
C THR A 190 20.15 2.76 8.39
N PHE A 191 18.91 2.83 8.86
CA PHE A 191 18.49 3.70 9.95
C PHE A 191 17.51 2.96 10.84
N THR A 192 17.67 3.08 12.15
CA THR A 192 16.83 2.40 13.15
C THR A 192 15.70 3.28 13.68
N SER A 193 15.53 4.49 13.13
CA SER A 193 14.41 5.39 13.41
C SER A 193 14.19 6.39 12.27
N GLU A 194 12.95 6.89 12.14
CA GLU A 194 12.64 7.98 11.20
C GLU A 194 13.48 9.22 11.49
N LYS A 195 13.67 9.56 12.77
CA LYS A 195 14.46 10.71 13.22
C LYS A 195 15.91 10.64 12.71
N ALA A 196 16.55 9.47 12.79
CA ALA A 196 17.91 9.27 12.30
C ALA A 196 17.97 9.39 10.77
N ALA A 197 17.00 8.82 10.06
CA ALA A 197 16.90 8.91 8.60
C ALA A 197 16.69 10.36 8.12
N ILE A 198 15.84 11.14 8.81
CA ILE A 198 15.63 12.57 8.51
C ILE A 198 16.89 13.39 8.77
N ALA A 199 17.61 13.12 9.87
CA ALA A 199 18.88 13.78 10.13
C ALA A 199 19.89 13.51 9.00
N ALA A 200 19.95 12.26 8.52
CA ALA A 200 20.83 11.88 7.41
C ALA A 200 20.45 12.54 6.08
N LEU A 201 19.16 12.69 5.76
CA LEU A 201 18.72 13.43 4.57
C LEU A 201 19.09 14.92 4.60
N LYS A 202 19.20 15.51 5.80
CA LYS A 202 19.61 16.91 5.99
C LYS A 202 21.13 17.08 5.95
N GLU A 203 21.89 16.02 6.18
CA GLU A 203 23.35 16.01 6.19
C GLU A 203 23.90 15.86 4.77
N HIS A 204 24.64 16.87 4.29
CA HIS A 204 25.13 16.90 2.91
C HIS A 204 26.06 15.71 2.60
N GLY A 205 25.69 14.92 1.59
CA GLY A 205 26.50 13.81 1.08
C GLY A 205 26.34 12.50 1.87
N ARG A 206 25.51 12.46 2.92
CA ARG A 206 25.24 11.22 3.66
C ARG A 206 24.30 10.29 2.91
N ILE A 207 23.30 10.87 2.23
CA ILE A 207 22.46 10.20 1.24
C ILE A 207 22.70 10.87 -0.11
N VAL A 208 22.88 10.06 -1.15
CA VAL A 208 23.09 10.54 -2.53
C VAL A 208 22.15 9.83 -3.51
N ALA A 209 22.06 10.33 -4.74
CA ALA A 209 21.30 9.67 -5.80
C ALA A 209 21.79 8.23 -6.01
N GLY A 210 20.87 7.27 -6.10
CA GLY A 210 21.18 5.84 -6.24
C GLY A 210 21.29 5.07 -4.92
N ASP A 211 21.24 5.74 -3.77
CA ASP A 211 21.16 5.05 -2.48
C ASP A 211 19.77 4.43 -2.26
N ILE A 212 19.74 3.33 -1.53
CA ILE A 212 18.51 2.73 -0.99
C ILE A 212 18.48 2.95 0.51
N MET A 213 17.52 3.71 1.01
CA MET A 213 17.33 3.91 2.44
C MET A 213 16.53 2.75 3.03
N ILE A 214 17.06 2.13 4.06
CA ILE A 214 16.35 1.15 4.88
C ILE A 214 16.05 1.80 6.22
N VAL A 215 14.77 2.00 6.53
CA VAL A 215 14.33 2.54 7.82
C VAL A 215 13.57 1.44 8.53
N MET A 216 14.18 0.88 9.57
CA MET A 216 13.69 -0.29 10.30
C MET A 216 13.32 0.07 11.73
N GLY A 217 12.55 -0.81 12.39
CA GLY A 217 12.08 -0.58 13.76
C GLY A 217 10.87 0.34 13.83
N GLY A 218 10.20 0.60 12.70
CA GLY A 218 8.97 1.38 12.64
C GLY A 218 7.71 0.53 12.54
N GLY A 219 7.83 -0.80 12.67
CA GLY A 219 6.71 -1.75 12.68
C GLY A 219 5.87 -1.71 13.98
N PRO A 220 4.86 -2.60 14.10
CA PRO A 220 4.01 -2.71 15.30
C PRO A 220 4.79 -2.77 16.62
N LYS A 221 5.83 -3.60 16.73
CA LYS A 221 6.65 -3.73 17.96
C LYS A 221 7.59 -2.56 18.20
N GLY A 222 7.86 -1.78 17.16
CA GLY A 222 8.75 -0.63 17.18
C GLY A 222 8.06 0.61 17.72
N THR A 223 7.03 1.06 17.02
CA THR A 223 6.38 2.36 17.28
C THR A 223 4.86 2.25 17.39
N GLY A 224 4.30 1.03 17.34
CA GLY A 224 2.87 0.85 17.08
C GLY A 224 2.52 0.94 15.59
N MET A 225 3.54 0.89 14.71
CA MET A 225 3.44 1.06 13.27
C MET A 225 3.05 2.50 12.85
N GLU A 226 3.86 3.49 13.18
CA GLU A 226 3.62 4.89 12.81
C GLU A 226 3.70 5.16 11.29
N GLU A 227 3.06 6.26 10.83
CA GLU A 227 3.22 6.74 9.46
C GLU A 227 4.49 7.58 9.31
N THR A 228 5.43 7.12 8.48
CA THR A 228 6.69 7.85 8.22
C THR A 228 6.51 8.93 7.14
N TYR A 229 5.62 9.90 7.39
CA TYR A 229 5.30 10.95 6.43
C TYR A 229 6.50 11.86 6.15
N GLN A 230 7.31 12.19 7.17
CA GLN A 230 8.38 13.17 7.04
C GLN A 230 9.41 12.74 6.00
N LEU A 231 9.75 11.45 5.95
CA LEU A 231 10.70 10.91 4.98
C LEU A 231 10.20 11.06 3.55
N THR A 232 8.97 10.63 3.29
CA THR A 232 8.37 10.70 1.96
C THR A 232 8.21 12.14 1.49
N SER A 233 7.87 13.06 2.40
CA SER A 233 7.79 14.49 2.11
C SER A 233 9.17 15.11 1.84
N ALA A 234 10.20 14.73 2.60
CA ALA A 234 11.55 15.24 2.41
C ALA A 234 12.11 14.82 1.05
N LEU A 235 12.02 13.53 0.71
CA LEU A 235 12.47 12.98 -0.57
C LEU A 235 11.79 13.66 -1.76
N LYS A 236 10.49 13.97 -1.66
CA LYS A 236 9.75 14.69 -2.71
C LYS A 236 10.36 16.04 -3.08
N HIS A 237 10.94 16.75 -2.11
CA HIS A 237 11.45 18.11 -2.29
C HIS A 237 12.96 18.17 -2.52
N LEU A 238 13.68 17.05 -2.37
CA LEU A 238 15.10 16.96 -2.67
C LEU A 238 15.31 16.75 -4.18
N PRO A 239 16.23 17.48 -4.85
CA PRO A 239 16.45 17.36 -6.29
C PRO A 239 16.83 15.94 -6.74
N PHE A 240 17.51 15.19 -5.87
CA PHE A 240 17.93 13.80 -6.11
C PHE A 240 16.94 12.76 -5.57
N GLY A 241 15.89 13.17 -4.85
CA GLY A 241 15.05 12.26 -4.08
C GLY A 241 14.29 11.24 -4.93
N LYS A 242 14.00 11.55 -6.20
CA LYS A 242 13.42 10.58 -7.14
C LYS A 242 14.35 9.40 -7.49
N HIS A 243 15.65 9.54 -7.22
CA HIS A 243 16.67 8.50 -7.41
C HIS A 243 17.01 7.76 -6.10
N VAL A 244 16.27 8.01 -5.01
CA VAL A 244 16.45 7.33 -3.74
C VAL A 244 15.21 6.50 -3.46
N SER A 245 15.39 5.21 -3.20
CA SER A 245 14.30 4.34 -2.76
C SER A 245 14.29 4.24 -1.24
N LEU A 246 13.10 4.08 -0.67
CA LEU A 246 12.90 3.91 0.77
C LEU A 246 12.21 2.57 1.02
N ILE A 247 12.76 1.74 1.90
CA ILE A 247 12.15 0.48 2.35
C ILE A 247 11.98 0.54 3.87
N THR A 248 10.78 0.25 4.36
CA THR A 248 10.47 0.28 5.79
C THR A 248 9.43 -0.76 6.22
N ASP A 249 9.56 -1.24 7.46
CA ASP A 249 8.54 -2.03 8.16
C ASP A 249 7.42 -1.17 8.77
N ALA A 250 7.56 0.15 8.71
CA ALA A 250 6.51 1.12 9.03
C ALA A 250 5.47 1.24 7.91
N ARG A 251 4.56 2.21 8.06
CA ARG A 251 3.51 2.51 7.08
C ARG A 251 3.65 3.91 6.49
N PHE A 252 2.98 4.10 5.37
CA PHE A 252 2.97 5.37 4.65
C PHE A 252 1.58 5.98 4.63
N SER A 253 1.58 7.30 4.60
CA SER A 253 0.38 8.08 4.39
C SER A 253 -0.15 7.94 2.95
N GLY A 254 -1.41 8.32 2.74
CA GLY A 254 -2.00 8.40 1.41
C GLY A 254 -1.24 9.30 0.44
N VAL A 255 -0.47 10.28 0.93
CA VAL A 255 0.19 11.35 0.15
C VAL A 255 1.63 11.04 -0.24
N SER A 256 2.14 9.86 0.09
CA SER A 256 3.53 9.48 -0.17
C SER A 256 3.84 9.39 -1.68
N THR A 257 5.02 9.88 -2.06
CA THR A 257 5.51 9.94 -3.45
C THR A 257 6.88 9.27 -3.59
N GLY A 258 7.20 8.81 -4.78
CA GLY A 258 8.46 8.12 -5.10
C GLY A 258 8.41 6.61 -4.84
N ALA A 259 9.56 5.97 -5.01
CA ALA A 259 9.75 4.53 -4.79
C ALA A 259 9.89 4.22 -3.28
N CYS A 260 8.77 4.33 -2.56
CA CYS A 260 8.68 4.07 -1.12
C CYS A 260 7.90 2.76 -0.86
N PHE A 261 8.56 1.78 -0.25
CA PHE A 261 8.08 0.43 0.05
C PHE A 261 7.84 0.28 1.55
N GLY A 262 6.58 0.07 1.94
CA GLY A 262 6.15 0.02 3.33
C GLY A 262 5.53 -1.33 3.66
N HIS A 263 5.10 -1.50 4.91
CA HIS A 263 4.49 -2.73 5.42
C HIS A 263 5.37 -3.97 5.15
N VAL A 264 6.69 -3.79 5.14
CA VAL A 264 7.61 -4.91 4.92
C VAL A 264 7.44 -5.88 6.07
N GLY A 265 6.97 -7.09 5.73
CA GLY A 265 6.71 -8.17 6.68
C GLY A 265 7.63 -9.37 6.44
N PRO A 266 8.13 -10.04 7.49
CA PRO A 266 7.98 -9.68 8.91
C PRO A 266 8.75 -8.39 9.26
N GLU A 267 8.29 -7.67 10.28
CA GLU A 267 8.98 -6.45 10.77
C GLU A 267 10.35 -6.78 11.41
N ALA A 268 11.23 -5.78 11.53
CA ALA A 268 12.58 -5.98 12.06
C ALA A 268 12.58 -6.58 13.47
N LEU A 269 11.75 -6.05 14.38
CA LEU A 269 11.66 -6.48 15.79
C LEU A 269 10.94 -7.83 15.98
N ALA A 270 10.36 -8.38 14.92
CA ALA A 270 9.87 -9.76 14.84
C ALA A 270 10.94 -10.71 14.24
N GLY A 271 12.18 -10.25 14.10
CA GLY A 271 13.27 -11.01 13.49
C GLY A 271 13.23 -11.03 11.96
N GLY A 272 12.43 -10.16 11.35
CA GLY A 272 12.27 -10.06 9.91
C GLY A 272 13.57 -9.71 9.17
N PRO A 273 13.71 -10.11 7.89
CA PRO A 273 14.96 -9.91 7.13
C PRO A 273 15.38 -8.44 6.99
N ILE A 274 14.43 -7.50 6.94
CA ILE A 274 14.71 -6.05 6.88
C ILE A 274 15.59 -5.57 8.06
N GLY A 275 15.40 -6.14 9.26
CA GLY A 275 16.19 -5.82 10.46
C GLY A 275 17.62 -6.34 10.44
N LYS A 276 18.02 -7.06 9.37
CA LYS A 276 19.30 -7.76 9.25
C LYS A 276 20.17 -7.22 8.10
N LEU A 277 19.64 -6.25 7.37
CA LEU A 277 20.41 -5.45 6.42
C LEU A 277 21.47 -4.62 7.17
N ARG A 278 22.51 -4.21 6.46
CA ARG A 278 23.65 -3.45 6.97
C ARG A 278 24.09 -2.44 5.93
N ASP A 279 24.64 -1.30 6.37
CA ASP A 279 25.26 -0.33 5.47
C ASP A 279 26.24 -1.00 4.50
N GLY A 280 26.07 -0.69 3.21
CA GLY A 280 26.90 -1.25 2.14
C GLY A 280 26.41 -2.58 1.55
N ASP A 281 25.40 -3.22 2.13
CA ASP A 281 24.66 -4.27 1.42
C ASP A 281 24.09 -3.71 0.11
N VAL A 282 23.98 -4.55 -0.91
CA VAL A 282 23.37 -4.21 -2.19
C VAL A 282 21.99 -4.83 -2.26
N VAL A 283 21.01 -3.97 -2.56
CA VAL A 283 19.61 -4.37 -2.72
C VAL A 283 19.17 -4.09 -4.14
N GLU A 284 18.45 -5.05 -4.72
CA GLU A 284 17.75 -4.93 -5.99
C GLU A 284 16.24 -4.77 -5.75
N ILE A 285 15.68 -3.78 -6.42
CA ILE A 285 14.26 -3.47 -6.45
C ILE A 285 13.79 -3.57 -7.90
N VAL A 286 12.75 -4.36 -8.12
CA VAL A 286 12.08 -4.45 -9.43
C VAL A 286 10.58 -4.24 -9.23
N VAL A 287 9.96 -3.36 -10.01
CA VAL A 287 8.50 -3.14 -10.00
C VAL A 287 8.02 -2.95 -11.43
N ASP A 288 7.28 -3.92 -11.96
CA ASP A 288 6.54 -3.81 -13.21
C ASP A 288 5.24 -3.03 -12.95
N THR A 289 5.14 -1.83 -13.51
CA THR A 289 4.02 -0.91 -13.27
C THR A 289 2.78 -1.19 -14.12
N GLU A 290 2.86 -2.15 -15.06
CA GLU A 290 1.71 -2.60 -15.86
C GLU A 290 1.20 -3.97 -15.38
N LYS A 291 2.11 -4.92 -15.14
CA LYS A 291 1.75 -6.25 -14.62
C LYS A 291 1.55 -6.28 -13.11
N LEU A 292 1.98 -5.23 -12.42
CA LEU A 292 1.90 -5.09 -10.95
C LEU A 292 2.58 -6.26 -10.24
N GLU A 293 3.77 -6.60 -10.72
CA GLU A 293 4.67 -7.58 -10.13
C GLU A 293 5.90 -6.85 -9.62
N GLY A 294 6.42 -7.27 -8.47
CA GLY A 294 7.64 -6.65 -7.97
C GLY A 294 8.37 -7.50 -6.95
N SER A 295 9.62 -7.14 -6.73
CA SER A 295 10.46 -7.79 -5.76
C SER A 295 11.42 -6.85 -5.03
N LEU A 296 11.77 -7.25 -3.80
CA LEU A 296 12.77 -6.60 -2.95
C LEU A 296 13.77 -7.66 -2.50
N ASN A 297 14.99 -7.62 -3.04
CA ASN A 297 16.00 -8.64 -2.78
C ASN A 297 17.33 -8.04 -2.34
N PHE A 298 17.85 -8.55 -1.23
CA PHE A 298 19.26 -8.44 -0.88
C PHE A 298 20.06 -9.41 -1.75
N ILE A 299 21.10 -8.89 -2.40
CA ILE A 299 21.92 -9.62 -3.38
C ILE A 299 23.41 -9.60 -3.03
N GLY A 300 23.75 -9.50 -1.75
CA GLY A 300 25.13 -9.51 -1.28
C GLY A 300 25.73 -8.12 -1.16
N THR A 301 27.02 -8.00 -1.42
CA THR A 301 27.74 -6.73 -1.46
C THR A 301 28.31 -6.51 -2.87
N GLU A 302 28.88 -5.34 -3.15
CA GLU A 302 29.57 -5.13 -4.43
C GLU A 302 30.72 -6.11 -4.67
N GLU A 303 31.38 -6.54 -3.58
CA GLU A 303 32.53 -7.44 -3.64
C GLU A 303 32.12 -8.92 -3.67
N GLU A 304 30.96 -9.25 -3.07
CA GLU A 304 30.45 -10.60 -2.95
C GLU A 304 28.97 -10.63 -3.37
N PRO A 305 28.67 -10.68 -4.68
CA PRO A 305 27.31 -10.78 -5.18
C PRO A 305 26.73 -12.17 -4.88
N LEU A 306 25.45 -12.20 -4.50
CA LEU A 306 24.73 -13.41 -4.10
C LEU A 306 23.47 -13.60 -4.96
N SER A 307 23.09 -14.85 -5.18
CA SER A 307 21.73 -15.17 -5.65
C SER A 307 20.69 -14.82 -4.58
N TYR A 308 19.41 -14.73 -4.96
CA TYR A 308 18.34 -14.44 -3.99
C TYR A 308 18.26 -15.46 -2.85
N GLU A 309 18.50 -16.74 -3.15
CA GLU A 309 18.50 -17.83 -2.16
C GLU A 309 19.69 -17.75 -1.20
N GLU A 310 20.87 -17.37 -1.69
CA GLU A 310 22.06 -17.15 -0.86
C GLU A 310 21.89 -15.89 0.00
N GLY A 311 21.37 -14.81 -0.57
CA GLY A 311 21.01 -13.60 0.17
C GLY A 311 20.01 -13.90 1.29
N ALA A 312 18.99 -14.71 1.02
CA ALA A 312 18.03 -15.16 2.03
C ALA A 312 18.72 -15.95 3.15
N ARG A 313 19.66 -16.85 2.82
CA ARG A 313 20.43 -17.63 3.81
C ARG A 313 21.34 -16.74 4.66
N VAL A 314 21.97 -15.74 4.06
CA VAL A 314 22.81 -14.75 4.77
C VAL A 314 21.95 -13.91 5.71
N LEU A 315 20.81 -13.38 5.25
CA LEU A 315 19.88 -12.67 6.14
C LEU A 315 19.38 -13.60 7.25
N ALA A 316 19.05 -14.86 6.96
CA ALA A 316 18.62 -15.80 8.00
C ALA A 316 19.68 -16.00 9.10
N SER A 317 20.97 -16.07 8.76
CA SER A 317 22.06 -16.29 9.71
C SER A 317 22.53 -15.05 10.46
N ARG A 318 22.30 -13.84 9.92
CA ARG A 318 22.66 -12.58 10.56
C ARG A 318 21.83 -12.32 11.83
N SER A 319 22.47 -11.72 12.81
CA SER A 319 21.79 -11.09 13.94
C SER A 319 21.03 -9.83 13.49
N MET A 320 20.08 -9.38 14.31
CA MET A 320 19.45 -8.08 14.11
C MET A 320 20.47 -6.94 14.16
N GLN A 321 20.23 -5.86 13.43
CA GLN A 321 21.09 -4.67 13.44
C GLN A 321 21.17 -4.06 14.84
N GLU A 322 22.36 -3.60 15.20
CA GLU A 322 22.56 -2.87 16.45
C GLU A 322 21.74 -1.57 16.44
N GLY A 323 21.09 -1.28 17.57
CA GLY A 323 20.24 -0.09 17.73
C GLY A 323 18.81 -0.24 17.20
N VAL A 324 18.41 -1.41 16.72
CA VAL A 324 16.99 -1.71 16.44
C VAL A 324 16.33 -2.10 17.76
N GLU A 325 15.53 -1.19 18.29
CA GLU A 325 14.83 -1.34 19.56
C GLU A 325 13.44 -0.70 19.47
N PRO A 326 12.48 -1.12 20.32
CA PRO A 326 11.22 -0.40 20.46
C PRO A 326 11.48 1.06 20.85
N ASP A 327 10.60 1.96 20.41
CA ASP A 327 10.64 3.35 20.82
C ASP A 327 10.56 3.46 22.36
N ALA A 328 11.39 4.32 22.95
CA ALA A 328 11.49 4.47 24.39
C ALA A 328 10.19 4.96 25.04
N ASP A 329 9.35 5.67 24.28
CA ASP A 329 8.06 6.19 24.72
C ASP A 329 6.89 5.25 24.34
N LEU A 330 7.17 4.03 23.81
CA LEU A 330 6.14 3.08 23.41
C LEU A 330 5.35 2.57 24.65
N PRO A 331 4.03 2.84 24.75
CA PRO A 331 3.25 2.44 25.92
C PRO A 331 3.20 0.92 26.09
N ASP A 332 3.17 0.46 27.35
CA ASP A 332 3.10 -0.98 27.66
C ASP A 332 1.88 -1.67 27.02
N ASP A 333 0.75 -0.98 26.93
CA ASP A 333 -0.44 -1.49 26.24
C ASP A 333 -0.19 -1.73 24.73
N THR A 334 0.56 -0.84 24.08
CA THR A 334 0.96 -0.99 22.67
C THR A 334 1.99 -2.11 22.51
N ARG A 335 2.93 -2.25 23.46
CA ARG A 335 3.90 -3.35 23.47
C ARG A 335 3.21 -4.70 23.59
N LEU A 336 2.24 -4.80 24.51
CA LEU A 336 1.40 -5.98 24.67
C LEU A 336 0.57 -6.24 23.39
N TRP A 337 -0.04 -5.19 22.81
CA TRP A 337 -0.74 -5.30 21.53
C TRP A 337 0.14 -5.92 20.45
N ALA A 338 1.34 -5.36 20.29
CA ALA A 338 2.29 -5.75 19.26
C ALA A 338 2.78 -7.20 19.42
N ALA A 339 3.00 -7.66 20.66
CA ALA A 339 3.37 -9.05 20.94
C ALA A 339 2.24 -10.04 20.61
N LEU A 340 1.00 -9.71 20.97
CA LEU A 340 -0.15 -10.58 20.72
C LEU A 340 -0.51 -10.66 19.23
N GLN A 341 -0.39 -9.56 18.49
CA GLN A 341 -0.66 -9.56 17.06
C GLN A 341 0.41 -10.29 16.23
N GLU A 342 1.66 -10.30 16.69
CA GLU A 342 2.74 -11.09 16.08
C GLU A 342 2.39 -12.58 16.07
N VAL A 343 1.94 -13.12 17.20
CA VAL A 343 1.44 -14.51 17.31
C VAL A 343 0.20 -14.75 16.44
N SER A 344 -0.63 -13.72 16.28
CA SER A 344 -1.83 -13.76 15.43
C SER A 344 -1.51 -13.69 13.93
N GLY A 345 -0.24 -13.48 13.58
CA GLY A 345 0.33 -13.52 12.23
C GLY A 345 0.51 -12.15 11.56
N GLY A 346 0.68 -11.09 12.36
CA GLY A 346 1.39 -9.89 11.94
C GLY A 346 0.61 -8.87 11.11
N THR A 347 1.37 -7.95 10.51
CA THR A 347 0.92 -6.84 9.66
C THR A 347 0.00 -7.29 8.55
N TRP A 348 0.36 -8.34 7.82
CA TRP A 348 -0.40 -8.83 6.66
C TRP A 348 -1.68 -9.60 7.03
N ARG A 349 -1.96 -9.79 8.32
CA ARG A 349 -3.25 -10.28 8.84
C ARG A 349 -4.05 -9.19 9.56
N GLY A 350 -3.62 -7.93 9.45
CA GLY A 350 -4.35 -6.77 9.98
C GLY A 350 -4.02 -6.41 11.42
N ASN A 351 -2.91 -6.90 11.98
CA ASN A 351 -2.50 -6.63 13.36
C ASN A 351 -3.61 -6.93 14.40
N VAL A 352 -4.28 -8.08 14.25
CA VAL A 352 -5.42 -8.50 15.08
C VAL A 352 -5.01 -9.31 16.31
N TYR A 353 -5.95 -9.48 17.25
CA TYR A 353 -5.85 -10.42 18.36
C TYR A 353 -6.64 -11.70 18.08
N ASP A 354 -5.96 -12.73 17.61
CA ASP A 354 -6.57 -14.05 17.44
C ASP A 354 -6.38 -14.88 18.73
N VAL A 355 -7.42 -14.90 19.56
CA VAL A 355 -7.39 -15.55 20.88
C VAL A 355 -6.99 -17.02 20.79
N GLU A 356 -7.50 -17.75 19.80
CA GLU A 356 -7.20 -19.18 19.65
C GLU A 356 -5.74 -19.41 19.29
N ARG A 357 -5.14 -18.53 18.47
CA ARG A 357 -3.71 -18.59 18.14
C ARG A 357 -2.81 -18.20 19.30
N ILE A 358 -3.23 -17.21 20.09
CA ILE A 358 -2.47 -16.72 21.25
C ILE A 358 -2.40 -17.78 22.35
N LEU A 359 -3.46 -18.59 22.50
CA LEU A 359 -3.54 -19.62 23.53
C LEU A 359 -2.92 -20.96 23.11
N ALA A 360 -2.65 -21.17 21.82
CA ALA A 360 -2.05 -22.39 21.26
C ALA A 360 -0.52 -22.40 21.42
#